data_AF-A0A8C9FHT8-F1
#
_entry.id   AF-A0A8C9FHT8-F1
#
_cell.length_a   1.000
_cell.length_b   1.000
_cell.length_c   1.000
_cell.angle_alpha   90.00
_cell.angle_beta   90.00
_cell.angle_gamma   90.00
#
_symmetry.space_group_name_H-M   'P 1'
#
loop_
_entity.id
_entity.type
_entity.pdbx_description
1 polymer ?
#
loop_
_entity_poly.entity_id
_entity_poly.type
_entity_poly.pdbx_seq_one_letter_code
_entity_poly.pdbx_strand_id
1 'polypeptide(L)'
;MPDPPSASGPTMARALQALGEQLQAETTCPLCLELFSRPMLTACGHSLCSSCAQDLLGSPPRPTACPQCRAIIEPGSLRMSPLRTH
;
A
#
# COMPACT_ATOMS: atom_id res chain seq x y z
N MET A 1 -21.83 -24.54 -3.17
CA MET A 1 -21.68 -24.08 -1.78
C MET A 1 -20.30 -24.51 -1.34
N PRO A 2 -19.38 -23.60 -0.95
CA PRO A 2 -18.03 -23.99 -0.56
C PRO A 2 -18.05 -24.72 0.78
N ASP A 3 -17.42 -25.89 0.84
CA ASP A 3 -17.31 -26.75 2.03
C ASP A 3 -16.71 -26.02 3.25
N PRO A 4 -17.19 -26.31 4.48
CA PRO A 4 -16.56 -25.81 5.70
C PRO A 4 -15.25 -26.57 5.95
N PRO A 5 -14.13 -25.87 6.23
CA PRO A 5 -12.85 -26.55 6.47
C PRO A 5 -12.88 -27.29 7.82
N SER A 6 -12.77 -28.62 7.76
CA SER A 6 -12.58 -29.50 8.92
C SER A 6 -11.33 -29.08 9.71
N ALA A 7 -11.51 -28.79 10.99
CA ALA A 7 -10.46 -28.33 11.90
C ALA A 7 -9.61 -29.51 12.42
N SER A 8 -8.30 -29.49 12.15
CA SER A 8 -7.29 -30.27 12.90
C SER A 8 -5.88 -29.66 12.72
N GLY A 9 -5.58 -28.60 13.51
CA GLY A 9 -4.23 -28.05 13.81
C GLY A 9 -3.74 -26.82 12.98
N PRO A 10 -2.86 -25.97 13.54
CA PRO A 10 -3.04 -25.14 14.73
C PRO A 10 -3.81 -23.84 14.38
N THR A 11 -4.77 -23.44 15.21
CA THR A 11 -5.44 -22.13 15.10
C THR A 11 -4.47 -20.96 14.98
N MET A 12 -3.29 -21.10 15.58
CA MET A 12 -2.21 -20.10 15.50
C MET A 12 -1.63 -19.94 14.09
N ALA A 13 -1.54 -20.99 13.26
CA ALA A 13 -1.04 -20.84 11.90
C ALA A 13 -1.99 -19.99 11.03
N ARG A 14 -3.30 -20.16 11.20
CA ARG A 14 -4.30 -19.31 10.51
C ARG A 14 -4.25 -17.87 11.00
N ALA A 15 -4.03 -17.65 12.29
CA ALA A 15 -3.87 -16.31 12.86
C ALA A 15 -2.58 -15.63 12.36
N LEU A 16 -1.47 -16.36 12.27
CA LEU A 16 -0.21 -15.86 11.70
C LEU A 16 -0.33 -15.55 10.21
N GLN A 17 -1.06 -16.37 9.43
CA GLN A 17 -1.35 -16.06 8.03
C GLN A 17 -2.18 -14.79 7.89
N ALA A 18 -3.29 -14.66 8.64
CA ALA A 18 -4.14 -13.47 8.58
C ALA A 18 -3.38 -12.19 8.99
N LEU A 19 -2.50 -12.29 9.98
CA LEU A 19 -1.61 -11.19 10.37
C LEU A 19 -0.59 -10.87 9.26
N GLY A 20 -0.03 -11.88 8.61
CA GLY A 20 0.85 -11.73 7.46
C GLY A 20 0.16 -11.07 6.27
N GLU A 21 -1.08 -11.43 5.99
CA GLU A 21 -1.91 -10.83 4.92
C GLU A 21 -2.29 -9.38 5.23
N GLN A 22 -2.64 -9.06 6.49
CA GLN A 22 -2.87 -7.68 6.92
C GLN A 22 -1.60 -6.82 6.82
N LEU A 23 -0.47 -7.36 7.25
CA LEU A 23 0.82 -6.69 7.14
C LEU A 23 1.23 -6.49 5.67
N GLN A 24 0.95 -7.45 4.79
CA GLN A 24 1.15 -7.30 3.35
C GLN A 24 0.25 -6.21 2.76
N ALA A 25 -1.02 -6.14 3.15
CA ALA A 25 -1.94 -5.10 2.68
C ALA A 25 -1.50 -3.69 3.14
N GLU A 26 -0.96 -3.55 4.36
CA GLU A 26 -0.40 -2.29 4.84
C GLU A 26 0.95 -1.94 4.21
N THR A 27 1.65 -2.93 3.64
CA THR A 27 2.97 -2.74 3.04
C THR A 27 2.95 -2.78 1.51
N THR A 28 1.79 -2.84 0.87
CA THR A 28 1.66 -2.88 -0.59
C THR A 28 1.08 -1.59 -1.14
N CYS A 29 1.54 -1.19 -2.33
CA CYS A 29 1.07 0.01 -2.98
C CYS A 29 -0.32 -0.19 -3.58
N PRO A 30 -1.29 0.71 -3.33
CA PRO A 30 -2.63 0.58 -3.91
C PRO A 30 -2.69 0.79 -5.43
N LEU A 31 -1.59 1.22 -6.07
CA LEU A 31 -1.53 1.43 -7.52
C LEU A 31 -0.99 0.20 -8.27
N CYS A 32 0.14 -0.37 -7.81
CA CYS A 32 0.76 -1.52 -8.47
C CYS A 32 0.54 -2.85 -7.73
N LEU A 33 -0.03 -2.82 -6.51
CA LEU A 33 -0.24 -3.97 -5.63
C LEU A 33 1.05 -4.72 -5.24
N GLU A 34 2.21 -4.08 -5.40
CA GLU A 34 3.52 -4.60 -4.97
C GLU A 34 3.94 -4.04 -3.61
N LEU A 35 4.82 -4.78 -2.93
CA LEU A 35 5.46 -4.34 -1.68
C LEU A 35 6.15 -2.98 -1.86
N PHE A 36 5.91 -2.05 -0.93
CA PHE A 36 6.51 -0.73 -0.90
C PHE A 36 8.03 -0.85 -0.78
N SER A 37 8.74 -0.80 -1.91
CA SER A 37 10.20 -0.78 -1.90
C SER A 37 10.74 0.58 -1.43
N ARG A 38 9.98 1.67 -1.64
CA ARG A 38 10.25 3.03 -1.16
C ARG A 38 8.94 3.82 -1.04
N PRO A 39 8.22 3.74 0.10
CA PRO A 39 6.96 4.43 0.26
C PRO A 39 7.19 5.94 0.30
N MET A 40 6.58 6.64 -0.64
CA MET A 40 6.40 8.08 -0.61
C MET A 40 5.09 8.36 0.10
N LEU A 41 5.16 9.09 1.20
CA LEU A 41 3.99 9.58 1.90
C LEU A 41 3.54 10.88 1.26
N THR A 42 2.29 10.88 0.81
CA THR A 42 1.67 12.06 0.24
C THR A 42 1.29 13.07 1.32
N ALA A 43 0.97 14.30 0.91
CA ALA A 43 0.41 15.32 1.81
C ALA A 43 -0.86 14.85 2.52
N CYS A 44 -1.66 14.00 1.87
CA CYS A 44 -2.88 13.43 2.44
C CYS A 44 -2.66 12.21 3.34
N GLY A 45 -1.41 11.79 3.57
CA GLY A 45 -1.09 10.70 4.49
C GLY A 45 -1.18 9.29 3.90
N HIS A 46 -1.29 9.16 2.57
CA HIS A 46 -1.28 7.87 1.88
C HIS A 46 0.13 7.52 1.38
N SER A 47 0.51 6.27 1.54
CA SER A 47 1.80 5.76 1.06
C SER A 47 1.66 5.20 -0.35
N LEU A 48 2.55 5.59 -1.25
CA LEU A 48 2.62 5.14 -2.64
C LEU A 48 4.04 4.65 -2.94
N CYS A 49 4.22 3.73 -3.89
CA CYS A 49 5.56 3.35 -4.33
C CYS A 49 6.23 4.53 -5.06
N SER A 50 7.56 4.70 -4.94
CA SER A 50 8.26 5.83 -5.60
C SER A 50 8.04 5.88 -7.10
N SER A 51 7.98 4.72 -7.77
CA SER A 51 7.70 4.62 -9.20
C SER A 51 6.28 5.11 -9.51
N CYS A 52 5.29 4.60 -8.78
CA CYS A 52 3.89 4.97 -8.88
C CYS A 52 3.66 6.47 -8.65
N ALA A 53 4.40 7.04 -7.70
CA ALA A 53 4.34 8.47 -7.41
C ALA A 53 5.00 9.30 -8.52
N GLN A 54 6.13 8.86 -9.06
CA GLN A 54 6.74 9.47 -10.25
C GLN A 54 5.83 9.38 -11.47
N ASP A 55 5.16 8.26 -11.69
CA ASP A 55 4.20 8.09 -12.79
C ASP A 55 2.99 9.02 -12.63
N LEU A 56 2.47 9.19 -11.40
CA LEU A 56 1.42 10.15 -11.11
C LEU A 56 1.85 11.59 -11.43
N LEU A 57 3.06 11.97 -11.02
CA LEU A 57 3.59 13.33 -11.22
C LEU A 57 4.07 13.58 -12.66
N GLY A 58 4.49 12.53 -13.36
CA GLY A 58 5.09 12.57 -14.68
C GLY A 58 4.08 12.48 -15.83
N SER A 59 2.78 12.35 -15.56
CA SER A 59 1.72 12.25 -16.57
C SER A 59 0.86 13.53 -16.66
N PRO A 60 1.34 14.62 -17.28
CA PRO A 60 0.46 15.73 -17.68
C PRO A 60 -0.55 15.20 -18.73
N PRO A 61 -1.83 15.62 -18.74
CA PRO A 61 -2.39 16.84 -18.15
C PRO A 61 -3.37 16.58 -16.98
N ARG A 62 -3.27 15.41 -16.31
CA ARG A 62 -4.26 15.04 -15.29
C ARG A 62 -3.89 15.66 -13.93
N PRO A 63 -4.87 16.14 -13.16
CA PRO A 63 -4.61 16.54 -11.78
C PRO A 63 -4.02 15.34 -11.04
N THR A 64 -2.91 15.57 -10.36
CA THR A 64 -2.14 14.62 -9.55
C THR A 64 -2.93 14.23 -8.30
N ALA A 65 -4.12 13.65 -8.48
CA ALA A 65 -5.01 13.31 -7.39
C ALA A 65 -4.65 11.95 -6.79
N CYS A 66 -4.68 11.84 -5.46
CA CYS A 66 -4.48 10.58 -4.76
C CYS A 66 -5.54 9.55 -5.20
N PRO A 67 -5.16 8.32 -5.56
CA PRO A 67 -6.13 7.29 -5.96
C PRO A 67 -7.06 6.88 -4.81
N GLN A 68 -6.64 7.09 -3.57
CA GLN A 68 -7.36 6.65 -2.38
C GLN A 68 -8.35 7.69 -1.84
N CYS A 69 -7.97 8.97 -1.85
CA CYS A 69 -8.80 10.05 -1.29
C CYS A 69 -9.04 11.23 -2.24
N ARG A 70 -8.52 11.17 -3.47
CA ARG A 70 -8.61 12.23 -4.49
C ARG A 70 -8.02 13.59 -4.09
N ALA A 71 -7.27 13.65 -2.99
CA ALA A 71 -6.54 14.85 -2.61
C ALA A 71 -5.47 15.20 -3.64
N ILE A 72 -5.26 16.49 -3.90
CA ILE A 72 -4.22 16.97 -4.81
C ILE A 72 -2.84 16.67 -4.20
N ILE A 73 -1.98 16.03 -4.98
CA ILE A 73 -0.61 15.68 -4.65
C ILE A 73 0.31 16.63 -5.40
N GLU A 74 0.92 17.56 -4.69
CA GLU A 74 1.94 18.44 -5.26
C GLU A 74 3.25 17.67 -5.45
N PRO A 75 3.96 17.83 -6.59
CA PRO A 75 5.23 17.15 -6.86
C PRO A 75 6.29 17.35 -5.76
N GLY A 76 6.30 18.53 -5.14
CA GLY A 76 7.22 18.86 -4.05
C GLY A 76 6.76 18.43 -2.65
N SER A 77 5.54 17.92 -2.50
CA SER A 77 4.96 17.59 -1.19
C SER A 77 5.03 16.10 -0.85
N LEU A 78 5.63 15.29 -1.73
CA LEU A 78 5.92 13.89 -1.44
C LEU A 78 7.14 13.78 -0.56
N ARG A 79 6.96 13.23 0.63
CA ARG A 79 8.07 12.92 1.55
C ARG A 79 8.37 11.43 1.48
N MET A 80 9.65 11.08 1.36
CA MET A 80 10.07 9.69 1.52
C MET A 80 9.84 9.32 2.99
N SER A 81 9.00 8.31 3.24
CA SER A 81 8.90 7.76 4.59
C SER A 81 10.05 6.76 4.79
N PRO A 82 10.82 6.85 5.89
CA PRO A 82 11.67 5.74 6.26
C PRO A 82 10.74 4.57 6.57
N LEU A 83 10.78 3.53 5.73
CA LEU A 83 10.25 2.22 6.12
C LEU A 83 10.90 1.90 7.46
N ARG A 84 10.11 1.94 8.55
CA ARG A 84 10.58 1.39 9.82
C ARG A 84 10.75 -0.10 9.55
N THR A 85 11.97 -0.51 9.25
CA THR A 85 12.40 -1.90 9.32
C THR A 85 12.21 -2.32 10.77
N HIS A 86 11.16 -3.10 11.03
CA HIS A 86 10.88 -3.70 12.32
C HIS A 86 11.60 -5.04 12.41
#